data_AF-A0A3D3TEC8-F1
#
_entry.id   AF-A0A3D3TEC8-F1
#
_cell.length_a   1.000
_cell.length_b   1.000
_cell.length_c   1.000
_cell.angle_alpha   90.00
_cell.angle_beta   90.00
_cell.angle_gamma   90.00
#
_symmetry.space_group_name_H-M   'P 1'
#
loop_
_entity.id
_entity.type
_entity.pdbx_description
1 polymer ?
#
loop_
_entity_poly.entity_id
_entity_poly.type
_entity_poly.pdbx_seq_one_letter_code
_entity_poly.pdbx_strand_id
1 'polypeptide(L)'
;MGILSSMFGSKTKEAEKPKPRPKTKPASEEEKIEKEREWQDIEEPFRFVCQGGKAECKYCSTPADIVVTSNTVSLQYKYWATVADKDGKVNLDFKGTCNHPSQQKPLCPPPPCKAVIQLSEWKNYSNTFVNDDNALLVQSTIPCMISGEDIKIIDSGQISEVEELELNLCKRITSTYWLDEDCRKRLREVMTGEYADLVLRTIGFEEGEEIEVVIRDTEGQELKENTKEIVMIGKVNADDIVEFEEFFEFEYPNKGLL
;
A
#
# COMPACT_ATOMS: atom_id res chain seq x y z
N MET A 1 76.04 -5.82 41.24
CA MET A 1 75.56 -7.07 40.61
C MET A 1 74.66 -7.76 41.63
N GLY A 2 73.33 -7.80 41.54
CA GLY A 2 72.47 -7.91 40.37
C GLY A 2 72.07 -9.36 40.13
N ILE A 3 71.41 -10.02 41.09
CA ILE A 3 70.70 -11.29 40.88
C ILE A 3 69.38 -11.24 41.67
N LEU A 4 68.31 -10.87 40.97
CA LEU A 4 66.92 -11.08 41.40
C LEU A 4 66.51 -12.47 40.93
N SER A 5 66.44 -13.43 41.85
CA SER A 5 65.77 -14.71 41.61
C SER A 5 64.26 -14.54 41.78
N SER A 6 63.51 -14.96 40.77
CA SER A 6 62.06 -14.89 40.73
C SER A 6 61.43 -15.85 41.75
N MET A 7 60.46 -15.37 42.51
CA MET A 7 59.45 -16.22 43.13
C MET A 7 58.09 -15.86 42.55
N PHE A 8 57.57 -16.77 41.72
CA PHE A 8 56.19 -16.76 41.23
C PHE A 8 55.25 -17.02 42.42
N GLY A 9 54.44 -16.02 42.77
CA GLY A 9 53.30 -16.14 43.67
C GLY A 9 52.02 -15.91 42.88
N SER A 10 51.36 -17.00 42.48
CA SER A 10 50.07 -17.00 41.78
C SER A 10 48.97 -16.47 42.72
N LYS A 11 48.57 -15.21 42.55
CA LYS A 11 47.25 -14.75 43.04
C LYS A 11 46.21 -15.13 42.00
N THR A 12 45.54 -16.25 42.25
CA THR A 12 44.28 -16.61 41.60
C THR A 12 43.27 -15.48 41.78
N LYS A 13 42.85 -14.87 40.67
CA LYS A 13 41.64 -14.06 40.64
C LYS A 13 40.47 -15.00 40.85
N GLU A 14 39.77 -14.79 41.96
CA GLU A 14 38.51 -15.44 42.27
C GLU A 14 37.51 -15.06 41.17
N ALA A 15 37.07 -16.05 40.38
CA ALA A 15 36.10 -15.85 39.33
C ALA A 15 34.72 -15.61 39.95
N GLU A 16 34.16 -14.41 39.75
CA GLU A 16 32.75 -14.15 40.02
C GLU A 16 31.90 -15.18 39.28
N LYS A 17 31.14 -15.97 40.05
CA LYS A 17 30.13 -16.88 39.50
C LYS A 17 29.12 -16.06 38.69
N PRO A 18 28.82 -16.42 37.43
CA PRO A 18 27.76 -15.77 36.68
C PRO A 18 26.43 -15.97 37.41
N LYS A 19 25.76 -14.85 37.72
CA LYS A 19 24.39 -14.84 38.23
C LYS A 19 23.49 -15.62 37.27
N PRO A 20 22.59 -16.50 37.77
CA PRO A 20 21.67 -17.22 36.90
C PRO A 20 20.79 -16.22 36.13
N ARG A 21 20.76 -16.35 34.79
CA ARG A 21 19.83 -15.59 33.95
C ARG A 21 18.40 -15.86 34.45
N PRO A 22 17.53 -14.83 34.54
CA PRO A 22 16.14 -15.06 34.88
C PRO A 22 15.55 -15.98 33.82
N LYS A 23 15.01 -17.11 34.28
CA LYS A 23 14.22 -18.01 33.44
C LYS A 23 13.06 -17.20 32.88
N THR A 24 12.95 -17.13 31.55
CA THR A 24 11.80 -16.57 30.85
C THR A 24 10.55 -17.24 31.44
N LYS A 25 9.68 -16.44 32.07
CA LYS A 25 8.40 -16.94 32.57
C LYS A 25 7.60 -17.46 31.38
N PRO A 26 6.88 -18.59 31.51
CA PRO A 26 5.87 -18.93 30.51
C PRO A 26 4.85 -17.79 30.47
N ALA A 27 4.43 -17.39 29.26
CA ALA A 27 3.45 -16.34 29.05
C ALA A 27 2.23 -16.57 29.95
N SER A 28 1.77 -15.52 30.64
CA SER A 28 0.60 -15.61 31.51
C SER A 28 -0.63 -15.98 30.68
N GLU A 29 -1.62 -16.62 31.30
CA GLU A 29 -2.92 -16.90 30.67
C GLU A 29 -3.52 -15.64 30.04
N GLU A 30 -3.30 -14.49 30.70
CA GLU A 30 -3.74 -13.16 30.26
C GLU A 30 -3.02 -12.68 29.00
N GLU A 31 -1.70 -12.86 28.86
CA GLU A 31 -0.97 -12.54 27.61
C GLU A 31 -1.39 -13.43 26.43
N LYS A 32 -1.83 -14.66 26.70
CA LYS A 32 -2.40 -15.55 25.67
C LYS A 32 -3.79 -15.10 25.24
N ILE A 33 -4.64 -14.74 26.21
CA ILE A 33 -5.99 -14.21 25.97
C ILE A 33 -5.91 -12.84 25.27
N GLU A 34 -4.91 -12.01 25.56
CA GLU A 34 -4.72 -10.71 24.93
C GLU A 34 -4.22 -10.83 23.47
N LYS A 35 -3.37 -11.83 23.16
CA LYS A 35 -3.06 -12.22 21.78
C LYS A 35 -4.25 -12.79 21.01
N GLU A 36 -5.13 -13.53 21.68
CA GLU A 36 -6.39 -14.01 21.06
C GLU A 36 -7.42 -12.89 20.85
N ARG A 37 -7.23 -11.72 21.48
CA ARG A 37 -8.07 -10.51 21.31
C ARG A 37 -7.52 -9.52 20.28
N GLU A 38 -6.41 -9.85 19.63
CA GLU A 38 -5.96 -9.15 18.44
C GLU A 38 -7.07 -9.27 17.39
N TRP A 39 -7.57 -8.16 16.85
CA TRP A 39 -8.61 -8.17 15.82
C TRP A 39 -8.09 -9.01 14.64
N GLN A 40 -8.58 -10.26 14.52
CA GLN A 40 -8.27 -11.10 13.38
C GLN A 40 -9.25 -10.75 12.27
N ASP A 41 -8.73 -10.20 11.18
CA ASP A 41 -9.52 -10.02 9.97
C ASP A 41 -9.98 -11.39 9.49
N ILE A 42 -11.29 -11.64 9.57
CA ILE A 42 -11.94 -12.90 9.21
C ILE A 42 -11.70 -13.19 7.71
N GLU A 43 -11.43 -12.15 6.91
CA GLU A 43 -11.19 -12.26 5.48
C GLU A 43 -9.72 -12.45 5.11
N GLU A 44 -8.77 -12.32 6.05
CA GLU A 44 -7.33 -12.48 5.79
C GLU A 44 -7.00 -13.77 5.03
N PRO A 45 -7.56 -14.95 5.38
CA PRO A 45 -7.28 -16.20 4.67
C PRO A 45 -7.73 -16.19 3.20
N PHE A 46 -8.68 -15.32 2.84
CA PHE A 46 -9.27 -15.20 1.50
C PHE A 46 -8.63 -14.08 0.67
N ARG A 47 -7.61 -13.40 1.18
CA ARG A 47 -6.86 -12.41 0.40
C ARG A 47 -6.00 -13.10 -0.65
N PHE A 48 -5.93 -12.49 -1.83
CA PHE A 48 -5.03 -12.92 -2.90
C PHE A 48 -3.57 -12.70 -2.52
N VAL A 49 -2.71 -13.65 -2.87
CA VAL A 49 -1.29 -13.58 -2.56
C VAL A 49 -0.57 -12.86 -3.68
N CYS A 50 0.29 -11.93 -3.32
CA CYS A 50 1.09 -11.14 -4.24
C CYS A 50 2.59 -11.36 -4.01
N GLN A 51 3.40 -10.90 -4.97
CA GLN A 51 4.85 -10.82 -4.88
C GLN A 51 5.28 -10.23 -3.53
N GLY A 52 6.18 -10.94 -2.84
CA GLY A 52 6.69 -10.54 -1.53
C GLY A 52 5.83 -10.99 -0.34
N GLY A 53 4.74 -11.72 -0.57
CA GLY A 53 4.02 -12.45 0.50
C GLY A 53 4.94 -13.45 1.20
N LYS A 54 4.52 -13.96 2.36
CA LYS A 54 5.39 -14.82 3.19
C LYS A 54 4.83 -16.21 3.40
N ALA A 55 5.71 -17.20 3.30
CA ALA A 55 5.39 -18.60 3.53
C ALA A 55 6.19 -19.17 4.70
N GLU A 56 5.53 -19.98 5.53
CA GLU A 56 6.12 -20.63 6.70
C GLU A 56 6.16 -22.15 6.52
N CYS A 57 7.34 -22.71 6.80
CA CYS A 57 7.54 -24.14 6.96
C CYS A 57 7.91 -24.42 8.41
N LYS A 58 7.17 -25.33 9.05
CA LYS A 58 7.38 -25.77 10.45
C LYS A 58 8.82 -26.20 10.76
N TYR A 59 9.54 -26.71 9.77
CA TYR A 59 10.91 -27.21 9.93
C TYR A 59 11.97 -26.24 9.41
N CYS A 60 11.60 -25.15 8.74
CA CYS A 60 12.56 -24.13 8.35
C CYS A 60 12.76 -23.13 9.49
N SER A 61 14.00 -22.71 9.73
CA SER A 61 14.30 -21.75 10.79
C SER A 61 13.75 -20.33 10.54
N THR A 62 13.38 -20.02 9.30
CA THR A 62 12.87 -18.70 8.90
C THR A 62 11.75 -18.87 7.86
N PRO A 63 10.75 -17.97 7.83
CA PRO A 63 9.84 -17.83 6.71
C PRO A 63 10.58 -17.51 5.39
N ALA A 64 9.91 -17.76 4.27
CA ALA A 64 10.35 -17.40 2.92
C ALA A 64 9.50 -16.27 2.35
N ASP A 65 10.11 -15.44 1.50
CA ASP A 65 9.36 -14.58 0.61
C ASP A 65 8.87 -15.39 -0.60
N ILE A 66 7.66 -15.09 -1.04
CA ILE A 66 7.03 -15.64 -2.25
C ILE A 66 7.48 -14.81 -3.43
N VAL A 67 8.10 -15.48 -4.41
CA VAL A 67 8.55 -14.90 -5.67
C VAL A 67 7.64 -15.39 -6.79
N VAL A 68 6.96 -14.47 -7.43
CA VAL A 68 6.07 -14.68 -8.56
C VAL A 68 6.86 -14.67 -9.85
N THR A 69 6.70 -15.73 -10.62
CA THR A 69 7.33 -15.94 -11.93
C THR A 69 6.33 -16.35 -13.00
N SER A 70 5.13 -16.78 -12.60
CA SER A 70 4.09 -17.30 -13.48
C SER A 70 3.47 -16.24 -14.40
N ASN A 71 3.39 -14.99 -13.95
CA ASN A 71 2.67 -13.94 -14.67
C ASN A 71 3.19 -12.54 -14.33
N THR A 72 2.61 -11.54 -14.99
CA THR A 72 2.92 -10.11 -14.82
C THR A 72 1.70 -9.26 -14.46
N VAL A 73 0.57 -9.89 -14.13
CA VAL A 73 -0.65 -9.19 -13.71
C VAL A 73 -0.46 -8.72 -12.28
N SER A 74 -0.75 -7.45 -12.00
CA SER A 74 -0.48 -6.85 -10.69
C SER A 74 -1.75 -6.43 -9.94
N LEU A 75 -1.69 -6.53 -8.62
CA LEU A 75 -2.59 -5.88 -7.65
C LEU A 75 -1.70 -5.03 -6.73
N GLN A 76 -2.07 -3.75 -6.57
CA GLN A 76 -1.28 -2.81 -5.74
C GLN A 76 0.22 -2.84 -6.10
N TYR A 77 0.52 -2.77 -7.40
CA TYR A 77 1.88 -2.76 -7.95
C TYR A 77 2.70 -4.05 -7.73
N LYS A 78 2.09 -5.13 -7.23
CA LYS A 78 2.74 -6.42 -7.00
C LYS A 78 2.11 -7.52 -7.85
N TYR A 79 2.93 -8.39 -8.44
CA TYR A 79 2.42 -9.46 -9.30
C TYR A 79 1.62 -10.50 -8.50
N TRP A 80 0.57 -11.07 -9.08
CA TRP A 80 -0.26 -12.09 -8.42
C TRP A 80 0.47 -13.43 -8.38
N ALA A 81 0.46 -14.12 -7.24
CA ALA A 81 0.93 -15.48 -7.19
C ALA A 81 -0.15 -16.45 -7.70
N THR A 82 0.27 -17.46 -8.46
CA THR A 82 -0.64 -18.48 -9.00
C THR A 82 -0.15 -19.89 -8.67
N VAL A 83 -0.96 -20.90 -8.96
CA VAL A 83 -0.59 -22.31 -8.80
C VAL A 83 0.63 -22.74 -9.62
N ALA A 84 1.03 -21.96 -10.63
CA ALA A 84 2.26 -22.22 -11.37
C ALA A 84 3.54 -21.83 -10.59
N ASP A 85 3.43 -20.98 -9.56
CA ASP A 85 4.55 -20.58 -8.70
C ASP A 85 4.85 -21.64 -7.63
N LYS A 86 5.31 -22.82 -8.07
CA LYS A 86 5.52 -24.02 -7.22
C LYS A 86 6.95 -24.56 -7.20
N ASP A 87 7.91 -23.92 -7.87
CA ASP A 87 9.31 -24.32 -7.74
C ASP A 87 9.86 -23.80 -6.41
N GLY A 88 10.03 -24.68 -5.43
CA GLY A 88 10.53 -24.29 -4.11
C GLY A 88 11.91 -23.64 -4.10
N LYS A 89 12.72 -23.77 -5.16
CA LYS A 89 14.02 -23.08 -5.26
C LYS A 89 13.91 -21.67 -5.81
N VAL A 90 12.82 -21.37 -6.53
CA VAL A 90 12.61 -20.11 -7.21
C VAL A 90 11.52 -19.31 -6.51
N ASN A 91 10.36 -19.91 -6.29
CA ASN A 91 9.16 -19.27 -5.80
C ASN A 91 9.08 -19.16 -4.27
N LEU A 92 9.75 -20.05 -3.53
CA LEU A 92 9.79 -20.00 -2.06
C LEU A 92 11.23 -19.83 -1.57
N ASP A 93 11.70 -18.59 -1.42
CA ASP A 93 13.09 -18.28 -1.09
C ASP A 93 13.44 -18.52 0.41
N PHE A 94 13.35 -19.78 0.86
CA PHE A 94 13.69 -20.16 2.23
C PHE A 94 15.21 -20.06 2.47
N LYS A 95 15.63 -18.92 3.04
CA LYS A 95 17.03 -18.62 3.40
C LYS A 95 17.52 -19.37 4.66
N GLY A 96 16.60 -19.95 5.43
CA GLY A 96 16.89 -20.71 6.64
C GLY A 96 17.39 -22.14 6.39
N THR A 97 17.64 -22.87 7.47
CA THR A 97 18.02 -24.28 7.44
C THR A 97 16.82 -25.20 7.65
N CYS A 98 16.85 -26.40 7.06
CA CYS A 98 15.83 -27.43 7.25
C CYS A 98 16.17 -28.29 8.47
N ASN A 99 15.35 -28.20 9.51
CA ASN A 99 15.49 -28.92 10.77
C ASN A 99 14.67 -30.22 10.80
N HIS A 100 14.15 -30.67 9.66
CA HIS A 100 13.40 -31.92 9.60
C HIS A 100 14.31 -33.11 9.97
N PRO A 101 13.86 -34.06 10.82
CA PRO A 101 14.68 -35.20 11.25
C PRO A 101 15.29 -36.01 10.12
N SER A 102 14.57 -36.18 8.98
CA SER A 102 15.09 -36.91 7.81
C SER A 102 16.32 -36.26 7.17
N GLN A 103 16.54 -34.97 7.43
CA GLN A 103 17.66 -34.19 6.91
C GLN A 103 18.80 -34.05 7.92
N GLN A 104 18.62 -34.51 9.16
CA GLN A 104 19.65 -34.43 10.19
C GLN A 104 20.64 -35.57 10.07
N LYS A 105 21.93 -35.24 10.09
CA LYS A 105 23.03 -36.20 10.11
C LYS A 105 23.87 -35.98 11.37
N PRO A 106 24.35 -37.06 12.04
CA PRO A 106 25.21 -36.93 13.20
C PRO A 106 26.43 -36.05 12.89
N LEU A 107 26.74 -35.12 13.81
CA LEU A 107 27.89 -34.21 13.75
C LEU A 107 27.93 -33.28 12.52
N CYS A 108 26.81 -33.14 11.80
CA CYS A 108 26.69 -32.24 10.65
C CYS A 108 25.66 -31.14 10.95
N PRO A 109 25.90 -29.89 10.53
CA PRO A 109 24.88 -28.84 10.63
C PRO A 109 23.69 -29.16 9.71
N PRO A 110 22.47 -28.70 10.07
CA PRO A 110 21.30 -28.84 9.21
C PRO A 110 21.53 -28.19 7.83
N PRO A 111 21.08 -28.82 6.73
CA PRO A 111 21.28 -28.25 5.40
C PRO A 111 20.41 -27.00 5.18
N PRO A 112 20.80 -26.08 4.27
CA PRO A 112 19.93 -24.99 3.82
C PRO A 112 18.62 -25.53 3.24
N CYS A 113 17.48 -24.93 3.61
CA CYS A 113 16.17 -25.39 3.15
C CYS A 113 16.05 -25.33 1.62
N LYS A 114 16.46 -24.21 1.02
CA LYS A 114 16.53 -24.02 -0.45
C LYS A 114 17.32 -25.11 -1.18
N ALA A 115 18.29 -25.75 -0.54
CA ALA A 115 19.09 -26.81 -1.16
C ALA A 115 18.34 -28.15 -1.25
N VAL A 116 17.42 -28.41 -0.33
CA VAL A 116 16.73 -29.71 -0.20
C VAL A 116 15.25 -29.64 -0.56
N ILE A 117 14.66 -28.43 -0.59
CA ILE A 117 13.22 -28.23 -0.79
C ILE A 117 12.73 -28.90 -2.07
N GLN A 118 11.64 -29.63 -1.93
CA GLN A 118 10.89 -30.25 -3.02
C GLN A 118 9.42 -30.11 -2.69
N LEU A 119 8.65 -29.56 -3.62
CA LEU A 119 7.25 -29.24 -3.44
C LEU A 119 6.35 -30.11 -4.31
N SER A 120 5.09 -30.24 -3.90
CA SER A 120 4.03 -30.83 -4.71
C SER A 120 3.18 -29.73 -5.37
N GLU A 121 1.89 -29.98 -5.56
CA GLU A 121 0.94 -29.01 -6.08
C GLU A 121 0.31 -28.18 -4.97
N TRP A 122 -0.06 -26.94 -5.30
CA TRP A 122 -0.84 -26.07 -4.43
C TRP A 122 -2.23 -26.67 -4.17
N LYS A 123 -2.76 -26.38 -2.98
CA LYS A 123 -4.09 -26.75 -2.52
C LYS A 123 -4.82 -25.51 -1.99
N ASN A 124 -6.15 -25.56 -1.93
CA ASN A 124 -6.99 -24.49 -1.38
C ASN A 124 -6.74 -23.12 -2.03
N TYR A 125 -6.51 -23.12 -3.34
CA TYR A 125 -6.38 -21.92 -4.17
C TYR A 125 -7.76 -21.44 -4.65
N SER A 126 -7.80 -20.23 -5.22
CA SER A 126 -9.04 -19.64 -5.74
C SER A 126 -9.45 -20.23 -7.09
N ASN A 127 -10.75 -20.19 -7.40
CA ASN A 127 -11.24 -20.44 -8.77
C ASN A 127 -11.03 -19.25 -9.72
N THR A 128 -10.49 -18.13 -9.22
CA THR A 128 -10.11 -16.98 -10.05
C THR A 128 -8.90 -17.31 -10.91
N PHE A 129 -9.00 -17.06 -12.21
CA PHE A 129 -7.91 -17.23 -13.16
C PHE A 129 -7.13 -15.93 -13.37
N VAL A 130 -5.81 -16.04 -13.39
CA VAL A 130 -4.87 -14.97 -13.77
C VAL A 130 -3.88 -15.57 -14.75
N ASN A 131 -3.92 -15.09 -16.00
CA ASN A 131 -3.12 -15.65 -17.10
C ASN A 131 -3.19 -17.18 -17.16
N ASP A 132 -4.41 -17.71 -17.24
CA ASP A 132 -4.72 -19.14 -17.38
C ASP A 132 -4.45 -20.04 -16.15
N ASP A 133 -3.84 -19.51 -15.08
CA ASP A 133 -3.61 -20.24 -13.82
C ASP A 133 -4.50 -19.74 -12.67
N ASN A 134 -4.81 -20.64 -11.74
CA ASN A 134 -5.56 -20.30 -10.54
C ASN A 134 -4.75 -19.41 -9.59
N ALA A 135 -5.36 -18.32 -9.11
CA ALA A 135 -4.76 -17.41 -8.14
C ALA A 135 -4.63 -18.04 -6.74
N LEU A 136 -3.52 -17.78 -6.06
CA LEU A 136 -3.32 -18.22 -4.68
C LEU A 136 -4.00 -17.30 -3.69
N LEU A 137 -4.47 -17.90 -2.59
CA LEU A 137 -5.04 -17.24 -1.43
C LEU A 137 -4.12 -17.45 -0.22
N VAL A 138 -4.24 -16.64 0.84
CA VAL A 138 -3.46 -16.85 2.08
C VAL A 138 -3.74 -18.23 2.69
N GLN A 139 -4.96 -18.75 2.56
CA GLN A 139 -5.29 -20.12 2.99
C GLN A 139 -4.69 -21.22 2.11
N SER A 140 -4.10 -20.87 0.95
CA SER A 140 -3.48 -21.86 0.08
C SER A 140 -2.26 -22.49 0.75
N THR A 141 -2.09 -23.79 0.53
CA THR A 141 -0.97 -24.56 1.09
C THR A 141 -0.26 -25.35 0.00
N ILE A 142 1.01 -25.62 0.20
CA ILE A 142 1.80 -26.47 -0.69
C ILE A 142 2.59 -27.52 0.11
N PRO A 143 2.42 -28.82 -0.17
CA PRO A 143 3.15 -29.86 0.54
C PRO A 143 4.66 -29.79 0.28
N CYS A 144 5.46 -29.85 1.35
CA CYS A 144 6.89 -30.10 1.25
C CYS A 144 7.14 -31.62 1.26
N MET A 145 7.66 -32.16 0.17
CA MET A 145 7.93 -33.60 0.02
C MET A 145 9.05 -34.12 0.93
N ILE A 146 9.85 -33.22 1.49
CA ILE A 146 10.92 -33.57 2.45
C ILE A 146 10.37 -33.82 3.85
N SER A 147 9.43 -32.99 4.31
CA SER A 147 8.84 -33.08 5.64
C SER A 147 7.49 -33.80 5.67
N GLY A 148 6.81 -33.92 4.54
CA GLY A 148 5.43 -34.42 4.47
C GLY A 148 4.39 -33.47 5.07
N GLU A 149 4.80 -32.25 5.44
CA GLU A 149 3.93 -31.22 6.01
C GLU A 149 3.67 -30.12 4.98
N ASP A 150 2.48 -29.52 5.07
CA ASP A 150 2.07 -28.39 4.23
C ASP A 150 2.77 -27.10 4.69
N ILE A 151 3.38 -26.39 3.74
CA ILE A 151 3.84 -25.02 3.88
C ILE A 151 2.61 -24.11 3.80
N LYS A 152 2.53 -23.15 4.71
CA LYS A 152 1.41 -22.22 4.82
C LYS A 152 1.82 -20.82 4.41
N ILE A 153 0.91 -20.08 3.80
CA ILE A 153 1.09 -18.65 3.56
C ILE A 153 0.62 -17.92 4.83
N ILE A 154 1.46 -17.04 5.35
CA ILE A 154 1.23 -16.31 6.60
C ILE A 154 1.09 -14.80 6.38
N ASP A 155 1.37 -14.33 5.17
CA ASP A 155 1.24 -12.93 4.77
C ASP A 155 0.91 -12.87 3.27
N SER A 156 -0.11 -12.09 2.91
CA SER A 156 -0.58 -11.95 1.52
C SER A 156 0.40 -11.17 0.64
N GLY A 157 1.31 -10.40 1.21
CA GLY A 157 2.16 -9.48 0.49
C GLY A 157 1.41 -8.26 -0.08
N GLN A 158 0.12 -8.11 0.18
CA GLN A 158 -0.63 -6.91 -0.20
C GLN A 158 -0.16 -5.69 0.61
N ILE A 159 -0.39 -4.50 0.07
CA ILE A 159 -0.09 -3.25 0.77
C ILE A 159 -1.31 -2.93 1.64
N SER A 160 -1.13 -2.98 2.96
CA SER A 160 -2.14 -2.62 3.96
C SER A 160 -2.10 -1.15 4.36
N GLU A 161 -1.00 -0.45 4.05
CA GLU A 161 -0.86 0.98 4.28
C GLU A 161 -1.53 1.73 3.13
N VAL A 162 -2.45 2.63 3.47
CA VAL A 162 -2.90 3.64 2.51
C VAL A 162 -1.72 4.59 2.36
N GLU A 163 -0.90 4.39 1.30
CA GLU A 163 -0.06 5.49 0.83
C GLU A 163 -1.03 6.64 0.57
N GLU A 164 -0.94 7.70 1.37
CA GLU A 164 -1.36 9.03 0.94
C GLU A 164 -0.61 9.23 -0.38
N LEU A 165 -1.30 8.97 -1.48
CA LEU A 165 -0.79 9.29 -2.78
C LEU A 165 -0.55 10.80 -2.71
N GLU A 166 0.70 11.20 -2.50
CA GLU A 166 1.22 12.48 -2.97
C GLU A 166 1.16 12.42 -4.51
N LEU A 167 -0.06 12.33 -5.04
CA LEU A 167 -0.39 12.87 -6.33
C LEU A 167 0.27 14.23 -6.29
N ASN A 168 1.20 14.46 -7.21
CA ASN A 168 1.64 15.80 -7.56
C ASN A 168 0.39 16.52 -8.07
N LEU A 169 -0.46 16.94 -7.13
CA LEU A 169 -1.67 17.70 -7.24
C LEU A 169 -1.22 19.11 -7.57
N CYS A 170 -0.56 19.27 -8.71
CA CYS A 170 -0.34 20.59 -9.28
C CYS A 170 -1.73 21.20 -9.41
N LYS A 171 -1.99 22.20 -8.57
CA LYS A 171 -3.23 22.98 -8.52
C LYS A 171 -3.62 23.36 -9.94
N ARG A 172 -4.74 22.82 -10.40
CA ARG A 172 -5.26 23.12 -11.73
C ARG A 172 -6.78 23.10 -11.77
N ILE A 173 -7.30 23.90 -12.67
CA ILE A 173 -8.71 23.87 -13.07
C ILE A 173 -8.84 22.78 -14.13
N THR A 174 -9.75 21.83 -13.91
CA THR A 174 -9.98 20.69 -14.83
C THR A 174 -11.14 20.92 -15.77
N SER A 175 -12.11 21.74 -15.36
CA SER A 175 -13.28 22.06 -16.17
C SER A 175 -13.85 23.41 -15.74
N THR A 176 -14.36 24.16 -16.71
CA THR A 176 -15.16 25.37 -16.52
C THR A 176 -16.42 25.29 -17.37
N TYR A 177 -17.57 25.65 -16.81
CA TYR A 177 -18.84 25.69 -17.56
C TYR A 177 -19.85 26.61 -16.87
N TRP A 178 -20.83 27.06 -17.64
CA TRP A 178 -21.93 27.90 -17.15
C TRP A 178 -23.17 27.07 -16.88
N LEU A 179 -23.92 27.40 -15.84
CA LEU A 179 -25.26 26.87 -15.56
C LEU A 179 -26.32 27.97 -15.70
N ASP A 180 -27.55 27.59 -16.02
CA ASP A 180 -28.72 28.48 -15.95
C ASP A 180 -29.05 28.88 -14.51
N GLU A 181 -29.89 29.91 -14.33
CA GLU A 181 -30.36 30.42 -13.02
C GLU A 181 -30.91 29.31 -12.09
N ASP A 182 -31.47 28.25 -12.68
CA ASP A 182 -32.02 27.10 -11.96
C ASP A 182 -30.96 26.05 -11.57
N CYS A 183 -29.70 26.21 -11.97
CA CYS A 183 -28.59 25.25 -11.83
C CYS A 183 -28.87 23.86 -12.44
N ARG A 184 -29.73 23.77 -13.47
CA ARG A 184 -30.19 22.49 -14.04
C ARG A 184 -29.57 22.17 -15.40
N LYS A 185 -29.14 23.19 -16.15
CA LYS A 185 -28.64 23.00 -17.51
C LYS A 185 -27.32 23.72 -17.74
N ARG A 186 -26.38 23.01 -18.38
CA ARG A 186 -25.16 23.62 -18.88
C ARG A 186 -25.46 24.52 -20.07
N LEU A 187 -25.10 25.79 -19.93
CA LEU A 187 -25.21 26.79 -20.99
C LEU A 187 -23.99 26.71 -21.90
N ARG A 188 -24.23 26.78 -23.22
CA ARG A 188 -23.18 26.95 -24.23
C ARG A 188 -22.87 28.41 -24.48
N GLU A 189 -23.88 29.25 -24.33
CA GLU A 189 -23.88 30.68 -24.56
C GLU A 189 -24.74 31.30 -23.44
N VAL A 190 -24.32 32.46 -22.93
CA VAL A 190 -25.08 33.24 -21.95
C VAL A 190 -25.52 34.51 -22.65
N MET A 191 -26.83 34.76 -22.71
CA MET A 191 -27.36 35.96 -23.37
C MET A 191 -27.36 37.15 -22.40
N THR A 192 -27.29 38.36 -22.95
CA THR A 192 -27.40 39.60 -22.19
C THR A 192 -28.73 39.65 -21.42
N GLY A 193 -28.66 39.98 -20.12
CA GLY A 193 -29.82 40.02 -19.22
C GLY A 193 -30.29 38.67 -18.69
N GLU A 194 -29.57 37.57 -18.96
CA GLU A 194 -29.79 36.28 -18.31
C GLU A 194 -28.80 36.08 -17.14
N TYR A 195 -29.26 35.46 -16.06
CA TYR A 195 -28.43 35.02 -14.95
C TYR A 195 -27.76 33.68 -15.28
N ALA A 196 -26.45 33.59 -15.04
CA ALA A 196 -25.71 32.35 -15.21
C ALA A 196 -24.66 32.17 -14.12
N ASP A 197 -24.51 30.93 -13.66
CA ASP A 197 -23.53 30.56 -12.65
C ASP A 197 -22.29 29.93 -13.29
N LEU A 198 -21.12 30.49 -13.01
CA LEU A 198 -19.86 29.89 -13.43
C LEU A 198 -19.49 28.77 -12.45
N VAL A 199 -19.27 27.57 -12.99
CA VAL A 199 -18.81 26.42 -12.20
C VAL A 199 -17.40 26.03 -12.64
N LEU A 200 -16.48 25.94 -11.67
CA LEU A 200 -15.15 25.41 -11.88
C LEU A 200 -14.99 24.13 -11.09
N ARG A 201 -14.42 23.12 -11.73
CA ARG A 201 -13.93 21.92 -11.05
C ARG A 201 -12.41 21.97 -10.96
N THR A 202 -11.88 21.74 -9.77
CA THR A 202 -10.46 21.85 -9.47
C THR A 202 -9.89 20.48 -9.14
N ILE A 203 -8.56 20.39 -9.17
CA ILE A 203 -7.79 19.28 -8.60
C ILE A 203 -6.61 19.89 -7.88
N GLY A 204 -6.38 19.43 -6.66
CA GLY A 204 -5.18 19.77 -5.87
C GLY A 204 -5.26 21.05 -5.06
N PHE A 205 -6.43 21.69 -5.05
CA PHE A 205 -6.73 22.77 -4.13
C PHE A 205 -7.26 22.19 -2.82
N GLU A 206 -7.02 22.89 -1.72
CA GLU A 206 -7.57 22.51 -0.42
C GLU A 206 -8.95 23.16 -0.21
N GLU A 207 -9.82 22.52 0.58
CA GLU A 207 -11.11 23.10 0.95
C GLU A 207 -10.89 24.47 1.65
N GLY A 208 -11.63 25.48 1.19
CA GLY A 208 -11.51 26.87 1.65
C GLY A 208 -10.45 27.70 0.90
N GLU A 209 -9.67 27.09 0.00
CA GLU A 209 -8.71 27.84 -0.82
C GLU A 209 -9.43 28.78 -1.82
N GLU A 210 -8.92 30.00 -1.95
CA GLU A 210 -9.48 31.03 -2.81
C GLU A 210 -8.92 30.95 -4.24
N ILE A 211 -9.82 31.02 -5.22
CA ILE A 211 -9.48 31.08 -6.64
C ILE A 211 -10.02 32.38 -7.23
N GLU A 212 -9.12 33.16 -7.81
CA GLU A 212 -9.44 34.35 -8.58
C GLU A 212 -9.59 33.98 -10.06
N VAL A 213 -10.75 34.31 -10.64
CA VAL A 213 -11.07 34.10 -12.06
C VAL A 213 -11.28 35.45 -12.72
N VAL A 214 -10.54 35.71 -13.80
CA VAL A 214 -10.69 36.93 -14.61
C VAL A 214 -11.40 36.60 -15.91
N ILE A 215 -12.61 37.13 -16.09
CA ILE A 215 -13.39 37.02 -17.32
C ILE A 215 -13.12 38.25 -18.18
N ARG A 216 -12.82 38.02 -19.47
CA ARG A 216 -12.56 39.07 -20.45
C ARG A 216 -13.31 38.74 -21.74
N ASP A 217 -13.81 39.77 -22.41
CA ASP A 217 -14.32 39.62 -23.76
C ASP A 217 -13.16 39.32 -24.72
N THR A 218 -13.33 38.36 -25.62
CA THR A 218 -12.27 37.95 -26.55
C THR A 218 -11.93 39.02 -27.59
N GLU A 219 -12.88 39.92 -27.88
CA GLU A 219 -12.71 41.06 -28.78
C GLU A 219 -12.36 42.36 -28.02
N GLY A 220 -12.21 42.29 -26.69
CA GLY A 220 -11.90 43.44 -25.83
C GLY A 220 -13.06 44.43 -25.67
N GLN A 221 -14.29 44.00 -25.93
CA GLN A 221 -15.50 44.78 -25.67
C GLN A 221 -15.72 44.96 -24.17
N GLU A 222 -16.48 45.99 -23.81
CA GLU A 222 -16.88 46.23 -22.43
C GLU A 222 -17.98 45.24 -22.02
N LEU A 223 -17.78 44.57 -20.88
CA LEU A 223 -18.69 43.58 -20.31
C LEU A 223 -19.74 44.21 -19.38
N LYS A 224 -19.41 45.40 -18.83
CA LYS A 224 -20.27 46.33 -18.10
C LYS A 224 -19.83 47.75 -18.43
N GLU A 225 -20.64 48.76 -18.10
CA GLU A 225 -20.29 50.17 -18.36
C GLU A 225 -18.87 50.50 -17.85
N ASN A 226 -17.97 50.91 -18.75
CA ASN A 226 -16.56 51.22 -18.50
C ASN A 226 -15.71 50.05 -17.93
N THR A 227 -16.16 48.80 -18.05
CA THR A 227 -15.50 47.63 -17.45
C THR A 227 -15.20 46.57 -18.51
N LYS A 228 -13.91 46.28 -18.72
CA LYS A 228 -13.43 45.29 -19.71
C LYS A 228 -13.12 43.92 -19.13
N GLU A 229 -12.94 43.84 -17.82
CA GLU A 229 -12.58 42.63 -17.11
C GLU A 229 -13.45 42.51 -15.87
N ILE A 230 -13.94 41.31 -15.59
CA ILE A 230 -14.65 40.99 -14.35
C ILE A 230 -13.78 40.02 -13.58
N VAL A 231 -13.57 40.33 -12.30
CA VAL A 231 -12.81 39.48 -11.38
C VAL A 231 -13.81 38.84 -10.43
N MET A 232 -13.79 37.52 -10.35
CA MET A 232 -14.61 36.75 -9.42
C MET A 232 -13.68 35.97 -8.50
N ILE A 233 -13.97 36.02 -7.20
CA ILE A 233 -13.25 35.27 -6.18
C ILE A 233 -14.21 34.23 -5.63
N GLY A 234 -13.80 32.97 -5.68
CA GLY A 234 -14.58 31.86 -5.13
C GLY A 234 -13.72 30.95 -4.28
N LYS A 235 -14.37 30.16 -3.42
CA LYS A 235 -13.71 29.22 -2.51
C LYS A 235 -13.97 27.78 -2.95
N VAL A 236 -12.95 26.95 -2.87
CA VAL A 236 -13.07 25.52 -3.17
C VAL A 236 -13.82 24.82 -2.03
N ASN A 237 -14.86 24.08 -2.35
CA ASN A 237 -15.64 23.28 -1.40
C ASN A 237 -15.14 21.83 -1.34
N ALA A 238 -15.75 21.02 -0.47
CA ALA A 238 -15.40 19.60 -0.26
C ALA A 238 -15.57 18.69 -1.50
N ASP A 239 -16.27 19.16 -2.55
CA ASP A 239 -16.51 18.43 -3.80
C ASP A 239 -15.54 18.82 -4.94
N ASP A 240 -14.46 19.54 -4.61
CA ASP A 240 -13.51 20.14 -5.56
C ASP A 240 -14.20 21.11 -6.55
N ILE A 241 -15.25 21.80 -6.10
CA ILE A 241 -15.99 22.81 -6.87
C ILE A 241 -15.76 24.19 -6.25
N VAL A 242 -15.59 25.20 -7.11
CA VAL A 242 -15.48 26.60 -6.66
C VAL A 242 -16.87 27.21 -6.49
N GLU A 243 -17.17 27.70 -5.29
CA GLU A 243 -18.34 28.50 -4.97
C GLU A 243 -17.98 29.99 -5.03
N PHE A 244 -18.69 30.75 -5.86
CA PHE A 244 -18.52 32.20 -5.97
C PHE A 244 -19.50 32.91 -5.04
N GLU A 245 -19.04 33.94 -4.34
CA GLU A 245 -19.86 34.71 -3.40
C GLU A 245 -20.84 35.69 -4.12
N GLU A 246 -20.72 35.87 -5.45
CA GLU A 246 -21.55 36.78 -6.24
C GLU A 246 -22.15 36.12 -7.50
N PHE A 247 -23.45 36.30 -7.71
CA PHE A 247 -24.16 35.96 -8.95
C PHE A 247 -23.87 37.02 -10.03
N PHE A 248 -23.70 36.60 -11.29
CA PHE A 248 -23.32 37.52 -12.37
C PHE A 248 -24.46 37.77 -13.37
N GLU A 249 -24.77 39.05 -13.59
CA GLU A 249 -25.65 39.54 -14.66
C GLU A 249 -24.80 40.23 -15.75
N PHE A 250 -24.94 39.77 -17.00
CA PHE A 250 -24.30 40.38 -18.18
C PHE A 250 -25.12 41.59 -18.66
N GLU A 251 -24.59 42.79 -18.46
CA GLU A 251 -25.14 44.04 -18.98
C GLU A 251 -24.23 44.59 -20.08
N TYR A 252 -24.49 44.23 -21.34
CA TYR A 252 -23.83 44.93 -22.44
C TYR A 252 -24.42 46.35 -22.55
N PRO A 253 -23.59 47.39 -22.65
CA PRO A 253 -24.09 48.74 -22.88
C PRO A 253 -24.88 48.73 -24.18
N ASN A 254 -26.16 49.12 -24.10
CA ASN A 254 -27.05 49.28 -25.25
C ASN A 254 -26.33 50.08 -26.33
N LYS A 255 -25.83 49.43 -27.38
CA LYS A 255 -25.53 50.10 -28.63
C LYS A 255 -26.87 50.46 -29.22
N GLY A 256 -27.32 51.69 -28.95
CA GLY A 256 -28.52 52.25 -29.55
C GLY A 256 -28.53 51.94 -31.05
N LEU A 257 -29.63 51.34 -31.49
CA LEU A 257 -30.02 51.34 -32.89
C LEU A 257 -29.98 52.79 -33.38
N LEU A 258 -29.05 53.09 -34.30
CA LEU A 258 -29.18 54.20 -35.25
C LEU A 258 -30.29 53.86 -36.25
#